data_AF-A0A9D7XNZ5-F1
#
_entry.id   AF-A0A9D7XNZ5-F1
#
_cell.length_a   1.000
_cell.length_b   1.000
_cell.length_c   1.000
_cell.angle_alpha   90.00
_cell.angle_beta   90.00
_cell.angle_gamma   90.00
#
_symmetry.space_group_name_H-M   'P 1'
#
loop_
_entity.id
_entity.type
_entity.pdbx_description
1 polymer ?
#
loop_
_entity_poly.entity_id
_entity_poly.type
_entity_poly.pdbx_seq_one_letter_code
_entity_poly.pdbx_strand_id
1 'polypeptide(L)'
;MKVGAILFMILGIFMILGTAGISFFGFVMSFDAPGSESDPGAWLNRILLFGLPLLVFIVLLVFAWIFFNRGQYVRSFWIGSVFGLVVAGLVAATVITSFASVSKMNSDARQTAEDERLYPLHTYLRPGEVAADTILVFPSRIVAYRIYTGEEYPFSGPVGDLNQARDTIVIRFDSDSKLKREDLSQFIDSDGKRLTDVYGLK
;
A
#
# COMPACT_ATOMS: atom_id res chain seq x y z
N MET A 1 37.53 22.75 7.47
CA MET A 1 36.69 23.49 6.48
C MET A 1 36.85 23.01 5.04
N LYS A 2 38.07 22.95 4.46
CA LYS A 2 38.26 22.48 3.06
C LYS A 2 37.68 21.08 2.82
N VAL A 3 38.05 20.12 3.67
CA VAL A 3 37.57 18.73 3.59
C VAL A 3 36.04 18.65 3.71
N GLY A 4 35.46 19.37 4.67
CA GLY A 4 34.01 19.42 4.86
C GLY A 4 33.26 20.00 3.65
N ALA A 5 33.81 21.03 3.00
CA ALA A 5 33.23 21.58 1.78
C ALA A 5 33.22 20.56 0.63
N ILE A 6 34.31 19.79 0.47
CA ILE A 6 34.38 18.72 -0.52
C ILE A 6 33.35 17.63 -0.20
N LEU A 7 33.25 17.20 1.05
CA LEU A 7 32.28 16.18 1.47
C LEU A 7 30.84 16.60 1.18
N PHE A 8 30.48 17.86 1.47
CA PHE A 8 29.14 18.36 1.15
C PHE A 8 28.89 18.53 -0.35
N MET A 9 29.89 18.89 -1.14
CA MET A 9 29.75 18.90 -2.62
C MET A 9 29.53 17.50 -3.16
N ILE A 10 30.27 16.50 -2.67
CA ILE A 10 30.07 15.08 -3.02
C ILE A 10 28.65 14.63 -2.63
N LEU A 11 28.20 14.96 -1.42
CA LEU A 11 26.84 14.69 -0.98
C LEU A 11 25.80 15.34 -1.90
N GLY A 12 26.04 16.59 -2.32
CA GLY A 12 25.20 17.31 -3.27
C GLY A 12 25.10 16.61 -4.63
N ILE A 13 26.20 16.04 -5.13
CA ILE A 13 26.18 15.24 -6.37
C ILE A 13 25.28 14.00 -6.20
N PHE A 14 25.44 13.24 -5.11
CA PHE A 14 24.57 12.09 -4.85
C PHE A 14 23.10 12.48 -4.72
N MET A 15 22.81 13.59 -4.05
CA MET A 15 21.45 14.13 -3.95
C MET A 15 20.87 14.51 -5.31
N ILE A 16 21.65 15.15 -6.18
CA ILE A 16 21.21 15.51 -7.53
C ILE A 16 20.90 14.25 -8.33
N LEU A 17 21.78 13.24 -8.30
CA LEU A 17 21.56 11.99 -9.01
C LEU A 17 20.32 11.25 -8.51
N GLY A 18 20.16 11.14 -7.18
CA GLY A 18 18.98 10.52 -6.58
C GLY A 18 17.69 11.27 -6.89
N THR A 19 17.71 12.60 -6.77
CA THR A 19 16.56 13.46 -7.08
C THR A 19 16.23 13.41 -8.56
N ALA A 20 17.22 13.40 -9.45
CA ALA A 20 17.03 13.28 -10.89
C ALA A 20 16.39 11.94 -11.26
N GLY A 21 16.84 10.85 -10.64
CA GLY A 21 16.23 9.53 -10.83
C GLY A 21 14.76 9.51 -10.42
N ILE A 22 14.46 9.92 -9.19
CA ILE A 22 13.07 9.99 -8.67
C ILE A 22 12.21 10.91 -9.52
N SER A 23 12.74 12.08 -9.88
CA SER A 23 12.04 13.08 -10.69
C SER A 23 11.78 12.58 -12.10
N PHE A 24 12.71 11.84 -12.70
CA PHE A 24 12.53 11.21 -14.00
C PHE A 24 11.41 10.16 -13.97
N PHE A 25 11.43 9.24 -13.00
CA PHE A 25 10.37 8.24 -12.86
C PHE A 25 9.01 8.87 -12.55
N GLY A 26 8.96 9.85 -11.63
CA GLY A 26 7.74 10.59 -11.32
C GLY A 26 7.20 11.38 -12.51
N PHE A 27 8.08 11.98 -13.31
CA PHE A 27 7.72 12.65 -14.55
C PHE A 27 7.14 11.67 -15.56
N VAL A 28 7.77 10.52 -15.80
CA VAL A 28 7.26 9.49 -16.72
C VAL A 28 5.89 8.96 -16.26
N MET A 29 5.74 8.61 -14.99
CA MET A 29 4.46 8.12 -14.43
C MET A 29 3.35 9.19 -14.47
N SER A 30 3.71 10.48 -14.46
CA SER A 30 2.71 11.55 -14.51
C SER A 30 1.97 11.65 -15.85
N PHE A 31 2.41 10.95 -16.90
CA PHE A 31 1.72 10.90 -18.19
C PHE A 31 0.63 9.82 -18.27
N ASP A 32 0.56 8.92 -17.29
CA ASP A 32 -0.41 7.81 -17.28
C ASP A 32 -1.87 8.28 -17.03
N ALA A 33 -2.05 9.56 -16.67
CA ALA A 33 -3.36 10.19 -16.49
C ALA A 33 -3.95 10.65 -17.84
N PRO A 34 -5.17 10.20 -18.23
CA PRO A 34 -5.81 10.56 -19.49
C PRO A 34 -5.98 12.07 -19.66
N GLY A 35 -5.56 12.61 -20.82
CA GLY A 35 -5.66 14.05 -21.13
C GLY A 35 -4.58 14.93 -20.49
N SER A 36 -3.64 14.36 -19.71
CA SER A 36 -2.60 15.15 -19.04
C SER A 36 -1.45 15.61 -19.96
N GLU A 37 -1.38 15.11 -21.20
CA GLU A 37 -0.37 15.51 -22.19
C GLU A 37 -0.62 16.92 -22.74
N SER A 38 -1.88 17.33 -22.84
CA SER A 38 -2.32 18.59 -23.47
C SER A 38 -2.74 19.67 -22.47
N ASP A 39 -2.82 19.35 -21.18
CA ASP A 39 -3.15 20.32 -20.12
C ASP A 39 -1.91 21.15 -19.70
N PRO A 40 -1.90 22.48 -19.93
CA PRO A 40 -0.82 23.36 -19.50
C PRO A 40 -0.60 23.37 -17.97
N GLY A 41 -1.67 23.16 -17.19
CA GLY A 41 -1.60 23.08 -15.73
C GLY A 41 -0.84 21.84 -15.25
N ALA A 42 -1.02 20.71 -15.93
CA ALA A 42 -0.28 19.49 -15.66
C ALA A 42 1.22 19.66 -15.97
N TRP A 43 1.57 20.38 -17.04
CA TRP A 43 2.96 20.70 -17.38
C TRP A 43 3.65 21.61 -16.36
N LEU A 44 2.98 22.67 -15.91
CA LEU A 44 3.52 23.56 -14.89
C LEU A 44 3.78 22.80 -13.58
N ASN A 45 2.83 21.96 -13.17
CA ASN A 45 2.98 21.14 -11.97
C ASN A 45 4.15 20.15 -12.10
N ARG A 46 4.33 19.50 -13.26
CA ARG A 46 5.49 18.62 -13.49
C ARG A 46 6.82 19.36 -13.34
N ILE A 47 6.94 20.55 -13.92
CA ILE A 47 8.17 21.36 -13.82
C ILE A 47 8.40 21.80 -12.37
N LEU A 48 7.37 22.23 -11.66
CA LEU A 48 7.49 22.67 -10.27
C LEU A 48 7.84 21.52 -9.32
N LEU A 49 7.22 20.35 -9.51
CA LEU A 49 7.40 19.22 -8.60
C LEU A 49 8.71 18.47 -8.86
N PHE A 50 9.09 18.30 -10.13
CA PHE A 50 10.20 17.44 -10.54
C PHE A 50 11.42 18.24 -11.05
N GLY A 51 11.20 19.37 -11.71
CA GLY A 51 12.27 20.18 -12.29
C GLY A 51 12.89 21.19 -11.32
N LEU A 52 12.06 21.89 -10.56
CA LEU A 52 12.50 22.98 -9.66
C LEU A 52 13.47 22.49 -8.57
N PRO A 53 13.21 21.38 -7.83
CA PRO A 53 14.13 20.93 -6.79
C PRO A 53 15.50 20.55 -7.35
N LEU A 54 15.52 19.90 -8.52
CA LEU A 54 16.74 19.54 -9.21
C LEU A 54 17.56 20.77 -9.60
N LEU A 55 16.88 21.79 -10.18
CA LEU A 55 17.52 23.04 -10.57
C LEU A 55 18.13 23.76 -9.36
N VAL A 56 17.40 23.83 -8.24
CA VAL A 56 17.89 24.43 -7.01
C VAL A 56 19.15 23.72 -6.51
N PHE A 57 19.16 22.39 -6.48
CA PHE A 57 20.35 21.64 -6.04
C PHE A 57 21.55 21.84 -6.96
N ILE A 58 21.34 21.87 -8.28
CA ILE A 58 22.41 22.15 -9.25
C ILE A 58 23.00 23.54 -9.01
N VAL A 59 22.15 24.56 -8.85
CA VAL A 59 22.58 25.94 -8.61
C VAL A 59 23.41 26.05 -7.32
N LEU A 60 22.96 25.41 -6.24
CA LEU A 60 23.69 25.37 -4.97
C LEU A 60 25.05 24.68 -5.11
N LEU A 61 25.11 23.56 -5.85
CA LEU A 61 26.36 22.84 -6.09
C LEU A 61 27.34 23.70 -6.91
N VAL A 62 26.86 24.37 -7.96
CA VAL A 62 27.67 25.28 -8.79
C VAL A 62 28.23 26.43 -7.95
N PHE A 63 27.41 27.06 -7.11
CA PHE A 63 27.91 28.10 -6.20
C PHE A 63 28.93 27.56 -5.21
N ALA A 64 28.67 26.40 -4.60
CA ALA A 64 29.61 25.76 -3.67
C ALA A 64 30.97 25.51 -4.35
N TRP A 65 30.97 25.06 -5.61
CA TRP A 65 32.16 24.84 -6.42
C TRP A 65 32.91 26.13 -6.76
N ILE A 66 32.19 27.17 -7.20
CA ILE A 66 32.79 28.50 -7.50
C ILE A 66 33.49 29.07 -6.26
N PHE A 67 32.83 29.01 -5.09
CA PHE A 67 33.42 29.49 -3.84
C PHE A 67 34.61 28.64 -3.41
N PHE A 68 34.56 27.33 -3.64
CA PHE A 68 35.68 26.44 -3.35
C PHE A 68 36.92 26.79 -4.17
N ASN A 69 36.76 27.00 -5.49
CA ASN A 69 37.87 27.35 -6.39
C ASN A 69 38.46 28.73 -6.13
N ARG A 70 37.66 29.66 -5.59
CA ARG A 70 38.12 30.98 -5.13
C ARG A 70 38.80 30.95 -3.75
N GLY A 71 39.00 29.77 -3.16
CA GLY A 71 39.58 29.62 -1.82
C GLY A 71 38.65 30.04 -0.67
N GLN A 72 37.37 30.34 -0.95
CA GLN A 72 36.37 30.76 0.04
C GLN A 72 35.68 29.54 0.67
N TYR A 73 36.47 28.69 1.33
CA TYR A 73 36.03 27.37 1.81
C TYR A 73 34.90 27.42 2.86
N VAL A 74 34.85 28.48 3.67
CA VAL A 74 33.78 28.66 4.67
C VAL A 74 32.44 28.88 3.98
N ARG A 75 32.39 29.70 2.92
CA ARG A 75 31.16 29.94 2.14
C ARG A 75 30.73 28.69 1.38
N SER A 76 31.68 28.00 0.75
CA SER A 76 31.43 26.72 0.09
C SER A 76 30.84 25.69 1.06
N PHE A 77 31.38 25.60 2.28
CA PHE A 77 30.86 24.73 3.34
C PHE A 77 29.42 25.07 3.75
N TRP A 78 29.10 26.35 3.99
CA TRP A 78 27.76 26.77 4.39
C TRP A 78 26.70 26.58 3.30
N ILE A 79 27.07 26.76 2.03
CA ILE A 79 26.17 26.45 0.91
C ILE A 79 25.97 24.93 0.82
N GLY A 80 27.06 24.16 0.98
CA GLY A 80 27.00 22.70 0.95
C GLY A 80 26.25 22.08 2.13
N SER A 81 26.21 22.72 3.31
CA SER A 81 25.53 22.16 4.47
C SER A 81 24.02 22.04 4.29
N VAL A 82 23.45 22.78 3.33
CA VAL A 82 22.05 22.62 2.91
C VAL A 82 21.77 21.17 2.48
N PHE A 83 22.69 20.53 1.76
CA PHE A 83 22.56 19.12 1.38
C PHE A 83 22.49 18.21 2.61
N GLY A 84 23.34 18.46 3.61
CA GLY A 84 23.33 17.71 4.87
C GLY A 84 22.01 17.88 5.64
N LEU A 85 21.46 19.09 5.68
CA LEU A 85 20.18 19.36 6.34
C LEU A 85 19.02 18.63 5.66
N VAL A 86 18.98 18.61 4.34
CA VAL A 86 17.93 17.89 3.60
C VAL A 86 18.02 16.39 3.87
N VAL A 87 19.23 15.81 3.85
CA VAL A 87 19.42 14.39 4.19
C VAL A 87 18.98 14.10 5.63
N ALA A 88 19.35 14.94 6.59
CA ALA A 88 18.92 14.77 7.98
C ALA A 88 17.38 14.83 8.11
N GLY A 89 16.72 15.74 7.39
CA GLY A 89 15.26 15.83 7.34
C GLY A 89 14.61 14.57 6.75
N LEU A 90 15.16 14.03 5.65
CA LEU A 90 14.68 12.78 5.04
C LEU A 90 14.84 11.57 5.95
N VAL A 91 15.98 11.49 6.66
CA VAL A 91 16.22 10.44 7.65
C VAL A 91 15.20 10.55 8.79
N ALA A 92 14.99 11.75 9.33
CA ALA A 92 14.00 11.97 10.39
C ALA A 92 12.58 11.59 9.94
N ALA A 93 12.19 11.98 8.72
CA ALA A 93 10.90 11.61 8.16
C ALA A 93 10.73 10.09 8.05
N THR A 94 11.74 9.39 7.51
CA THR A 94 11.74 7.91 7.39
C THR A 94 11.59 7.24 8.76
N VAL A 95 12.28 7.75 9.77
CA VAL A 95 12.19 7.23 11.14
C VAL A 95 10.78 7.40 11.69
N ILE A 96 10.20 8.60 11.56
CA ILE A 96 8.84 8.88 12.04
C ILE A 96 7.80 8.00 11.34
N THR A 97 7.87 7.85 10.01
CA THR A 97 6.95 6.99 9.25
C THR A 97 7.10 5.52 9.63
N SER A 98 8.32 5.08 9.92
CA SER A 98 8.59 3.70 10.36
C SER A 98 7.95 3.41 11.71
N PHE A 99 8.08 4.33 12.68
CA PHE A 99 7.41 4.19 13.97
C PHE A 99 5.88 4.16 13.84
N ALA A 100 5.31 5.03 13.01
CA ALA A 100 3.87 5.03 12.74
C ALA A 100 3.40 3.69 12.12
N SER A 101 4.17 3.16 11.16
CA SER A 101 3.88 1.87 10.52
C SER A 101 3.94 0.71 11.51
N VAL A 102 4.97 0.66 12.37
CA VAL A 102 5.11 -0.38 13.40
C VAL A 102 3.99 -0.29 14.43
N SER A 103 3.63 0.93 14.85
CA SER A 103 2.52 1.14 15.78
C SER A 103 1.20 0.63 15.21
N LYS A 104 0.95 0.88 13.92
CA LYS A 104 -0.25 0.40 13.23
C LYS A 104 -0.26 -1.12 13.09
N MET A 105 0.86 -1.72 12.69
CA MET A 105 0.98 -3.17 12.60
C MET A 105 0.74 -3.85 13.94
N ASN A 106 1.24 -3.26 15.03
CA ASN A 106 1.03 -3.77 16.38
C ASN A 106 -0.42 -3.57 16.87
N SER A 107 -1.08 -2.48 16.50
CA SER A 107 -2.50 -2.30 16.84
C SER A 107 -3.37 -3.30 16.08
N ASP A 108 -3.09 -3.51 14.80
CA ASP A 108 -3.84 -4.45 13.96
C ASP A 108 -3.64 -5.89 14.44
N ALA A 109 -2.41 -6.26 14.85
CA ALA A 109 -2.13 -7.57 15.44
C ALA A 109 -2.83 -7.79 16.79
N ARG A 110 -2.95 -6.75 17.63
CA ARG A 110 -3.68 -6.84 18.91
C ARG A 110 -5.19 -6.95 18.70
N GLN A 111 -5.74 -6.18 17.78
CA GLN A 111 -7.15 -6.29 17.41
C GLN A 111 -7.46 -7.68 16.83
N THR A 112 -6.59 -8.19 15.95
CA THR A 112 -6.76 -9.54 15.39
C THR A 112 -6.73 -10.61 16.49
N ALA A 113 -5.81 -10.52 17.46
CA ALA A 113 -5.73 -11.46 18.58
C ALA A 113 -6.92 -11.35 19.57
N GLU A 114 -7.45 -10.15 19.78
CA GLU A 114 -8.66 -9.94 20.59
C GLU A 114 -9.92 -10.47 19.86
N ASP A 115 -10.00 -10.30 18.56
CA ASP A 115 -11.09 -10.79 17.71
C ASP A 115 -11.07 -12.32 17.58
N GLU A 116 -9.90 -12.95 17.44
CA GLU A 116 -9.72 -14.41 17.47
C GLU A 116 -10.14 -15.03 18.80
N ARG A 117 -9.99 -14.30 19.91
CA ARG A 117 -10.42 -14.74 21.25
C ARG A 117 -11.94 -14.68 21.42
N LEU A 118 -12.62 -13.78 20.72
CA LEU A 118 -14.07 -13.57 20.82
C LEU A 118 -14.88 -14.37 19.79
N TYR A 119 -14.32 -14.70 18.63
CA TYR A 119 -15.02 -15.40 17.55
C TYR A 119 -14.13 -16.48 16.90
N PRO A 120 -14.20 -17.74 17.35
CA PRO A 120 -13.42 -18.82 16.74
C PRO A 120 -13.79 -19.05 15.27
N LEU A 121 -12.83 -19.49 14.46
CA LEU A 121 -13.05 -19.86 13.06
C LEU A 121 -14.00 -21.06 12.99
N HIS A 122 -15.16 -20.87 12.35
CA HIS A 122 -16.12 -21.96 12.12
C HIS A 122 -16.25 -22.25 10.63
N THR A 123 -16.29 -23.53 10.28
CA THR A 123 -16.36 -24.02 8.90
C THR A 123 -17.69 -24.72 8.68
N TYR A 124 -18.44 -24.29 7.68
CA TYR A 124 -19.71 -24.93 7.33
C TYR A 124 -19.67 -25.44 5.90
N LEU A 125 -20.16 -26.66 5.71
CA LEU A 125 -20.07 -27.37 4.44
C LEU A 125 -21.46 -27.72 3.93
N ARG A 126 -21.64 -27.61 2.61
CA ARG A 126 -22.77 -28.16 1.88
C ARG A 126 -22.25 -29.00 0.72
N PRO A 127 -22.49 -30.33 0.69
CA PRO A 127 -22.17 -31.15 -0.46
C PRO A 127 -23.17 -30.87 -1.61
N GLY A 128 -22.64 -30.62 -2.80
CA GLY A 128 -23.40 -30.59 -4.06
C GLY A 128 -22.97 -31.73 -4.99
N GLU A 129 -23.72 -31.93 -6.08
CA GLU A 129 -23.48 -33.06 -7.01
C GLU A 129 -22.13 -32.99 -7.75
N VAL A 130 -21.57 -31.78 -7.97
CA VAL A 130 -20.34 -31.55 -8.76
C VAL A 130 -19.34 -30.60 -8.06
N ALA A 131 -19.75 -29.99 -6.94
CA ALA A 131 -18.92 -29.07 -6.16
C ALA A 131 -19.31 -29.09 -4.68
N ALA A 132 -18.37 -28.77 -3.80
CA ALA A 132 -18.61 -28.52 -2.38
C ALA A 132 -18.57 -27.02 -2.13
N ASP A 133 -19.65 -26.48 -1.56
CA ASP A 133 -19.67 -25.08 -1.09
C ASP A 133 -19.25 -25.07 0.38
N THR A 134 -18.23 -24.25 0.69
CA THR A 134 -17.68 -24.07 2.03
C THR A 134 -17.83 -22.62 2.44
N ILE A 135 -18.44 -22.38 3.60
CA ILE A 135 -18.47 -21.06 4.23
C ILE A 135 -17.50 -21.05 5.39
N LEU A 136 -16.53 -20.14 5.33
CA LEU A 136 -15.61 -19.84 6.42
C LEU A 136 -16.09 -18.58 7.12
N VAL A 137 -16.41 -18.71 8.39
CA VAL A 137 -16.77 -17.57 9.23
C VAL A 137 -15.53 -17.12 9.99
N PHE A 138 -14.96 -16.00 9.56
CA PHE A 138 -13.89 -15.31 10.26
C PHE A 138 -14.48 -14.31 11.27
N PRO A 139 -13.70 -13.90 12.28
CA PRO A 139 -14.12 -12.88 13.24
C PRO A 139 -14.61 -11.57 12.59
N SER A 140 -13.93 -11.13 11.53
CA SER A 140 -14.19 -9.85 10.86
C SER A 140 -15.09 -9.94 9.64
N ARG A 141 -15.32 -11.16 9.10
CA ARG A 141 -16.03 -11.36 7.83
C ARG A 141 -16.49 -12.80 7.61
N ILE A 142 -17.49 -12.98 6.74
CA ILE A 142 -17.94 -14.30 6.33
C ILE A 142 -17.58 -14.47 4.85
N VAL A 143 -16.78 -15.48 4.54
CA VAL A 143 -16.27 -15.72 3.19
C VAL A 143 -16.80 -17.06 2.69
N ALA A 144 -17.33 -17.09 1.48
CA ALA A 144 -17.67 -18.34 0.81
C ALA A 144 -16.61 -18.76 -0.20
N TYR A 145 -16.39 -20.07 -0.24
CA TYR A 145 -15.56 -20.78 -1.18
C TYR A 145 -16.42 -21.82 -1.89
N ARG A 146 -16.23 -21.95 -3.19
CA ARG A 146 -16.73 -23.10 -3.96
C ARG A 146 -15.53 -23.94 -4.35
N ILE A 147 -15.47 -25.16 -3.84
CA ILE A 147 -14.43 -26.13 -4.17
C ILE A 147 -15.02 -27.08 -5.20
N TYR A 148 -14.55 -26.98 -6.45
CA TYR A 148 -14.94 -27.91 -7.51
C TYR A 148 -14.18 -29.23 -7.31
N THR A 149 -14.91 -30.33 -7.25
CA THR A 149 -14.31 -31.67 -7.13
C THR A 149 -14.10 -32.24 -8.54
N GLY A 150 -13.00 -31.83 -9.20
CA GLY A 150 -12.59 -32.33 -10.52
C GLY A 150 -11.23 -31.75 -10.95
N GLU A 151 -10.47 -32.50 -11.76
CA GLU A 151 -9.11 -32.12 -12.21
C GLU A 151 -9.06 -30.81 -13.03
N GLU A 152 -10.21 -30.32 -13.52
CA GLU A 152 -10.27 -29.15 -14.42
C GLU A 152 -10.17 -27.79 -13.71
N TYR A 153 -10.42 -27.67 -12.39
CA TYR A 153 -10.35 -26.39 -11.67
C TYR A 153 -9.83 -26.57 -10.24
N PRO A 154 -8.50 -26.59 -10.01
CA PRO A 154 -7.94 -27.10 -8.77
C PRO A 154 -8.27 -26.25 -7.53
N PHE A 155 -8.42 -24.93 -7.63
CA PHE A 155 -8.84 -24.07 -6.51
C PHE A 155 -9.31 -22.72 -7.08
N SER A 156 -10.60 -22.39 -6.95
CA SER A 156 -11.02 -20.99 -7.02
C SER A 156 -10.83 -20.37 -5.64
N GLY A 157 -10.09 -19.27 -5.57
CA GLY A 157 -9.93 -18.47 -4.35
C GLY A 157 -11.27 -17.97 -3.78
N PRO A 158 -11.25 -17.10 -2.75
CA PRO A 158 -12.49 -16.61 -2.13
C PRO A 158 -13.40 -15.99 -3.19
N VAL A 159 -14.63 -16.49 -3.32
CA VAL A 159 -15.52 -16.08 -4.42
C VAL A 159 -16.43 -14.90 -4.04
N GLY A 160 -16.50 -14.59 -2.74
CA GLY A 160 -17.11 -13.36 -2.25
C GLY A 160 -17.03 -13.22 -0.73
N ASP A 161 -17.23 -11.98 -0.29
CA ASP A 161 -17.38 -11.58 1.10
C ASP A 161 -18.85 -11.23 1.37
N LEU A 162 -19.28 -11.28 2.63
CA LEU A 162 -20.60 -10.82 3.05
C LEU A 162 -20.75 -9.33 2.67
N ASN A 163 -21.87 -8.96 2.04
CA ASN A 163 -22.11 -7.54 1.79
C ASN A 163 -22.28 -6.77 3.13
N GLN A 164 -22.19 -5.44 3.11
CA GLN A 164 -22.30 -4.61 4.33
C GLN A 164 -23.62 -4.84 5.10
N ALA A 165 -24.69 -5.24 4.40
CA ALA A 165 -26.00 -5.54 4.97
C ALA A 165 -26.10 -6.95 5.58
N ARG A 166 -25.06 -7.78 5.43
CA ARG A 166 -24.97 -9.16 5.93
C ARG A 166 -26.06 -10.11 5.42
N ASP A 167 -26.65 -9.82 4.26
CA ASP A 167 -27.85 -10.52 3.76
C ASP A 167 -27.59 -11.47 2.58
N THR A 168 -26.46 -11.31 1.90
CA THR A 168 -26.12 -12.07 0.69
C THR A 168 -24.62 -12.38 0.63
N ILE A 169 -24.31 -13.60 0.17
CA ILE A 169 -22.94 -14.02 -0.15
C ILE A 169 -22.85 -14.20 -1.67
N VAL A 170 -21.91 -13.53 -2.30
CA VAL A 170 -21.66 -13.66 -3.75
C VAL A 170 -20.78 -14.89 -3.99
N ILE A 171 -21.25 -15.85 -4.79
CA ILE A 171 -20.52 -17.12 -5.05
C ILE A 171 -19.97 -17.18 -6.48
N ARG A 172 -20.33 -16.23 -7.34
CA ARG A 172 -19.70 -15.99 -8.66
C ARG A 172 -19.77 -14.49 -8.97
N PHE A 173 -18.88 -14.02 -9.85
CA PHE A 173 -18.91 -12.63 -10.37
C PHE A 173 -20.13 -12.32 -11.28
N ASP A 174 -21.07 -13.25 -11.45
CA ASP A 174 -22.33 -13.02 -12.17
C ASP A 174 -23.45 -12.55 -11.21
N SER A 175 -24.42 -11.80 -11.73
CA SER A 175 -25.48 -11.18 -10.92
C SER A 175 -26.51 -12.18 -10.35
N ASP A 176 -26.55 -13.40 -10.89
CA ASP A 176 -27.55 -14.43 -10.57
C ASP A 176 -27.07 -15.49 -9.57
N SER A 177 -25.77 -15.53 -9.20
CA SER A 177 -25.20 -16.51 -8.26
C SER A 177 -24.99 -15.95 -6.85
N LYS A 178 -26.03 -15.32 -6.28
CA LYS A 178 -26.04 -14.90 -4.87
C LYS A 178 -26.66 -15.99 -4.02
N LEU A 179 -25.92 -16.46 -2.99
CA LEU A 179 -26.49 -17.29 -1.93
C LEU A 179 -27.43 -16.39 -1.12
N LYS A 180 -28.74 -16.64 -1.27
CA LYS A 180 -29.75 -15.94 -0.49
C LYS A 180 -29.73 -16.46 0.93
N ARG A 181 -30.19 -15.61 1.86
CA ARG A 181 -30.29 -15.95 3.29
C ARG A 181 -31.02 -17.26 3.56
N GLU A 182 -32.08 -17.54 2.80
CA GLU A 182 -32.89 -18.76 2.89
C GLU A 182 -32.10 -20.04 2.59
N ASP A 183 -31.06 -19.96 1.75
CA ASP A 183 -30.25 -21.10 1.35
C ASP A 183 -29.11 -21.39 2.35
N LEU A 184 -28.83 -20.47 3.28
CA LEU A 184 -27.78 -20.60 4.29
C LEU A 184 -28.09 -21.67 5.36
N SER A 185 -29.35 -22.08 5.51
CA SER A 185 -29.75 -23.15 6.44
C SER A 185 -29.24 -24.53 6.03
N GLN A 186 -28.72 -24.66 4.80
CA GLN A 186 -28.24 -25.90 4.21
C GLN A 186 -26.75 -26.15 4.50
N PHE A 187 -26.08 -25.20 5.17
CA PHE A 187 -24.68 -25.28 5.57
C PHE A 187 -24.56 -25.76 7.02
N ILE A 188 -23.81 -26.84 7.21
CA ILE A 188 -23.70 -27.56 8.49
C ILE A 188 -22.22 -27.73 8.86
N ASP A 189 -21.88 -27.50 10.13
CA ASP A 189 -20.53 -27.72 10.69
C ASP A 189 -20.33 -29.22 11.06
N SER A 190 -19.11 -29.63 11.39
CA SER A 190 -18.76 -31.00 11.81
C SER A 190 -19.59 -31.51 12.99
N ASP A 191 -20.08 -30.60 13.84
CA ASP A 191 -20.92 -30.90 15.01
C ASP A 191 -22.43 -30.97 14.68
N GLY A 192 -22.82 -30.86 13.41
CA GLY A 192 -24.22 -30.90 12.98
C GLY A 192 -25.00 -29.59 13.19
N LYS A 193 -24.34 -28.51 13.60
CA LYS A 193 -24.96 -27.18 13.79
C LYS A 193 -25.14 -26.45 12.47
N ARG A 194 -26.29 -25.84 12.25
CA ARG A 194 -26.55 -25.02 11.05
C ARG A 194 -25.96 -23.63 11.22
N LEU A 195 -25.47 -23.05 10.12
CA LEU A 195 -24.93 -21.69 10.09
C LEU A 195 -25.93 -20.65 10.64
N THR A 196 -27.21 -20.82 10.34
CA THR A 196 -28.31 -19.94 10.79
C THR A 196 -28.50 -19.92 12.31
N ASP A 197 -28.17 -21.01 12.98
CA ASP A 197 -28.43 -21.19 14.42
C ASP A 197 -27.33 -20.55 15.27
N VAL A 198 -26.11 -20.49 14.73
CA VAL A 198 -24.93 -19.94 15.42
C VAL A 198 -24.81 -18.43 15.20
N TYR A 199 -25.08 -17.95 13.98
CA TYR A 199 -24.86 -16.55 13.61
C TYR A 199 -26.13 -15.71 13.55
N GLY A 200 -27.26 -16.23 14.05
CA GLY A 200 -28.45 -15.43 14.39
C GLY A 200 -28.93 -14.54 13.25
N LEU A 201 -28.92 -15.06 12.02
CA LEU A 201 -29.38 -14.36 10.84
C LEU A 201 -30.93 -14.23 10.89
N LYS A 202 -31.46 -13.34 11.75
CA LYS A 202 -32.85 -12.85 11.73
C LYS A 202 -33.07 -11.70 10.77
#